data_AF-A0A1H1DW97-F1
#
_entry.id   AF-A0A1H1DW97-F1
#
_cell.length_a   1.000
_cell.length_b   1.000
_cell.length_c   1.000
_cell.angle_alpha   90.00
_cell.angle_beta   90.00
_cell.angle_gamma   90.00
#
_symmetry.space_group_name_H-M   'P 1'
#
loop_
_entity.id
_entity.type
_entity.pdbx_description
1 polymer ?
#
loop_
_entity_poly.entity_id
_entity_poly.type
_entity_poly.pdbx_seq_one_letter_code
_entity_poly.pdbx_strand_id
1 'polypeptide(L)'
;MKYQVQLNEEAKMKFELFPVVRFATLFPIVIGLLLRFPKLIIEIYNKKQWTFDWVKFIAIGLPCFYVITMSILPYSPLGQGSIPIPDIIITGSPTVTTIAGIVFGFVFLDSLKK
;
A
#
# COMPACT_ATOMS: atom_id res chain seq x y z
N MET A 1 5.33 -15.72 4.26
CA MET A 1 5.38 -15.78 5.74
C MET A 1 6.80 -15.90 6.29
N LYS A 2 7.62 -16.89 5.90
CA LYS A 2 9.00 -17.04 6.44
C LYS A 2 9.85 -15.76 6.39
N TYR A 3 9.80 -15.03 5.28
CA TYR A 3 10.53 -13.76 5.13
C TYR A 3 10.07 -12.66 6.10
N GLN A 4 8.77 -12.54 6.35
CA GLN A 4 8.23 -11.57 7.32
C GLN A 4 8.63 -11.93 8.76
N VAL A 5 8.69 -13.23 9.08
CA VAL A 5 9.17 -13.71 10.37
C VAL A 5 10.66 -13.38 10.55
N GLN A 6 11.48 -13.61 9.53
CA GLN A 6 12.91 -13.24 9.56
C GLN A 6 13.11 -11.73 9.73
N LEU A 7 12.37 -10.90 8.99
CA LEU A 7 12.43 -9.45 9.15
C LEU A 7 12.03 -9.01 10.57
N ASN A 8 11.03 -9.65 11.17
CA ASN A 8 10.63 -9.37 12.55
C ASN A 8 11.69 -9.78 13.58
N GLU A 9 12.37 -10.89 13.37
CA GLU A 9 13.48 -11.33 14.24
C GLU A 9 14.67 -10.38 14.14
N GLU A 10 15.03 -9.97 12.92
CA GLU A 10 16.09 -8.99 12.69
C GLU A 10 15.74 -7.61 13.27
N ALA A 11 14.50 -7.15 13.13
CA ALA A 11 14.04 -5.89 13.71
C ALA A 11 14.08 -5.91 15.24
N LYS A 12 13.75 -7.04 15.88
CA LYS A 12 13.91 -7.20 17.33
C LYS A 12 15.37 -7.21 17.77
N MET A 13 16.25 -7.75 16.94
CA MET A 13 17.69 -7.82 17.21
C MET A 13 18.40 -6.48 17.00
N LYS A 14 17.95 -5.66 16.03
CA LYS A 14 18.61 -4.41 15.62
C LYS A 14 17.85 -3.14 16.02
N PHE A 15 16.65 -3.26 16.61
CA PHE A 15 15.74 -2.15 16.90
C PHE A 15 15.36 -1.28 15.69
N GLU A 16 15.49 -1.81 14.47
CA GLU A 16 15.12 -1.10 13.22
C GLU A 16 13.77 -1.61 12.69
N LEU A 17 12.70 -0.84 12.93
CA LEU A 17 11.34 -1.21 12.50
C LEU A 17 11.05 -0.91 11.02
N PHE A 18 11.85 -0.03 10.41
CA PHE A 18 11.59 0.46 9.05
C PHE A 18 11.55 -0.65 7.97
N PRO A 19 12.45 -1.65 7.94
CA PRO A 19 12.38 -2.73 6.97
C PRO A 19 11.08 -3.55 7.07
N VAL A 20 10.63 -3.82 8.29
CA VAL A 20 9.38 -4.55 8.57
C VAL A 20 8.18 -3.76 8.10
N VAL A 21 8.08 -2.49 8.52
CA VAL A 21 6.96 -1.61 8.16
C VAL A 21 6.90 -1.41 6.65
N ARG A 22 8.05 -1.23 6.00
CA ARG A 22 8.14 -1.12 4.54
C ARG A 22 7.58 -2.36 3.85
N PHE A 23 8.00 -3.56 4.27
CA PHE A 23 7.49 -4.79 3.70
C PHE A 23 5.98 -4.94 3.94
N ALA A 24 5.52 -4.73 5.18
CA ALA A 24 4.11 -4.82 5.56
C ALA A 24 3.21 -3.82 4.82
N THR A 25 3.75 -2.68 4.41
CA THR A 25 3.03 -1.64 3.67
C THR A 25 3.03 -1.89 2.16
N LEU A 26 4.16 -2.31 1.57
CA LEU A 26 4.28 -2.52 0.13
C LEU A 26 3.65 -3.83 -0.34
N PHE A 27 3.75 -4.90 0.44
CA PHE A 27 3.25 -6.20 0.04
C PHE A 27 1.75 -6.20 -0.31
N PRO A 28 0.84 -5.62 0.50
CA PRO A 28 -0.58 -5.55 0.17
C PRO A 28 -0.86 -4.72 -1.10
N ILE A 29 -0.07 -3.68 -1.39
CA ILE A 29 -0.19 -2.90 -2.63
C ILE A 29 0.10 -3.78 -3.84
N VAL A 30 1.18 -4.57 -3.78
CA VAL A 30 1.54 -5.52 -4.85
C VAL A 30 0.43 -6.54 -5.06
N ILE A 31 -0.16 -7.07 -3.97
CA ILE A 31 -1.31 -7.96 -4.09
C ILE A 31 -2.50 -7.29 -4.78
N GLY A 32 -2.85 -6.05 -4.39
CA GLY A 32 -3.91 -5.28 -5.05
C GLY A 32 -3.68 -5.08 -6.55
N LEU A 33 -2.45 -4.74 -6.93
CA LEU A 33 -2.04 -4.63 -8.33
C LEU A 33 -2.21 -5.97 -9.06
N LEU A 34 -1.69 -7.06 -8.49
CA LEU A 34 -1.77 -8.40 -9.09
C LEU A 34 -3.22 -8.86 -9.29
N LEU A 35 -4.15 -8.50 -8.41
CA LEU A 35 -5.57 -8.83 -8.57
C LEU A 35 -6.20 -8.17 -9.80
N ARG A 36 -5.78 -6.95 -10.15
CA ARG A 36 -6.33 -6.21 -11.31
C ARG A 36 -5.54 -6.45 -12.61
N PHE A 37 -4.30 -6.91 -12.49
CA PHE A 37 -3.35 -7.09 -13.59
C PHE A 37 -3.86 -8.00 -14.74
N PRO A 38 -4.45 -9.19 -14.50
CA PRO A 38 -4.93 -10.05 -15.58
C PRO A 38 -5.96 -9.37 -16.49
N LYS A 39 -6.87 -8.61 -15.89
CA LYS A 39 -7.91 -7.88 -16.63
C LYS A 39 -7.33 -6.68 -17.38
N LEU A 40 -6.29 -6.03 -16.84
CA LEU A 40 -5.57 -4.96 -17.54
C LEU A 40 -4.95 -5.50 -18.84
N ILE A 41 -4.30 -6.67 -18.80
CA ILE A 41 -3.72 -7.30 -20.00
C ILE A 41 -4.78 -7.51 -21.09
N ILE A 42 -5.96 -8.00 -20.72
CA ILE A 42 -7.08 -8.21 -21.66
C ILE A 42 -7.56 -6.88 -22.25
N GLU A 43 -7.67 -5.82 -21.45
CA GLU A 43 -8.09 -4.49 -21.91
C GLU A 43 -7.08 -3.87 -22.89
N ILE A 44 -5.77 -4.05 -22.63
CA ILE A 44 -4.68 -3.61 -23.51
C ILE A 44 -4.73 -4.35 -24.85
N TYR A 45 -4.92 -5.67 -24.82
CA TYR A 45 -4.98 -6.49 -26.02
C TYR A 45 -6.16 -6.10 -26.93
N ASN A 46 -7.27 -5.69 -26.32
CA ASN A 46 -8.47 -5.23 -27.04
C ASN A 46 -8.37 -3.80 -27.60
N LYS A 47 -7.16 -3.19 -27.63
CA LYS A 47 -6.88 -1.83 -28.16
C LYS A 47 -7.82 -0.74 -27.59
N LYS A 48 -8.23 -0.90 -26.34
CA LYS A 48 -8.99 0.15 -25.66
C LYS A 48 -8.10 1.40 -25.47
N GLN A 49 -8.68 2.57 -25.70
CA GLN A 49 -7.97 3.85 -25.53
C GLN A 49 -7.71 4.06 -24.04
N TRP A 50 -6.44 4.20 -23.64
CA TRP A 50 -6.12 4.41 -22.23
C TRP A 50 -6.61 5.78 -21.75
N THR A 51 -7.65 5.80 -20.91
CA THR A 51 -8.00 6.98 -20.11
C THR A 51 -7.87 6.71 -18.61
N PHE A 52 -7.82 7.77 -17.83
CA PHE A 52 -7.71 7.69 -16.37
C PHE A 52 -8.98 8.22 -15.71
N ASP A 53 -9.63 7.38 -14.90
CA ASP A 53 -10.79 7.75 -14.10
C ASP A 53 -10.33 8.47 -12.82
N TRP A 54 -10.15 9.79 -12.96
CA TRP A 54 -9.75 10.67 -11.87
C TRP A 54 -10.74 10.67 -10.71
N VAL A 55 -12.05 10.54 -10.98
CA VAL A 55 -13.09 10.57 -9.94
C VAL A 55 -12.92 9.37 -9.03
N LYS A 56 -12.77 8.16 -9.59
CA LYS A 56 -12.54 6.94 -8.82
C LYS A 56 -11.22 6.99 -8.06
N PHE A 57 -10.16 7.46 -8.69
CA PHE A 57 -8.85 7.53 -8.04
C PHE A 57 -8.86 8.51 -6.87
N ILE A 58 -9.46 9.69 -7.02
CA ILE A 58 -9.52 10.68 -5.94
C ILE A 58 -10.48 10.25 -4.84
N ALA A 59 -11.64 9.66 -5.18
CA ALA A 59 -12.63 9.26 -4.18
C ALA A 59 -12.20 8.05 -3.34
N ILE A 60 -11.41 7.13 -3.91
CA ILE A 60 -11.05 5.86 -3.25
C ILE A 60 -9.53 5.70 -3.12
N GLY A 61 -8.80 5.89 -4.22
CA GLY A 61 -7.34 5.71 -4.25
C GLY A 61 -6.61 6.68 -3.33
N LEU A 62 -6.95 7.97 -3.36
CA LEU A 62 -6.27 9.01 -2.59
C LEU A 62 -6.44 8.82 -1.06
N PRO A 63 -7.65 8.54 -0.52
CA PRO A 63 -7.81 8.18 0.89
C PRO A 63 -7.00 6.94 1.30
N CYS A 64 -7.01 5.88 0.49
CA CYS A 64 -6.21 4.69 0.79
C CYS A 64 -4.70 4.99 0.75
N PHE A 65 -4.25 5.78 -0.22
CA PHE A 65 -2.86 6.23 -0.31
C PHE A 65 -2.42 7.03 0.91
N TYR A 66 -3.29 7.89 1.44
CA TYR A 66 -3.03 8.64 2.66
C TYR A 66 -2.78 7.70 3.86
N VAL A 67 -3.65 6.71 4.06
CA VAL A 67 -3.51 5.72 5.15
C VAL A 67 -2.18 4.95 5.04
N ILE A 68 -1.83 4.50 3.83
CA ILE A 68 -0.58 3.80 3.54
C ILE A 68 0.62 4.70 3.86
N THR A 69 0.60 5.94 3.37
CA THR A 69 1.71 6.89 3.55
C THR A 69 1.93 7.18 5.02
N MET A 70 0.86 7.45 5.76
CA MET A 70 0.92 7.69 7.20
C MET A 70 1.36 6.44 7.99
N SER A 71 1.27 5.24 7.40
CA SER A 71 1.76 4.00 8.00
C SER A 71 3.26 3.76 7.86
N ILE A 72 3.90 4.34 6.86
CA ILE A 72 5.33 4.12 6.60
C ILE A 72 6.18 5.35 6.93
N LEU A 73 5.64 6.56 6.76
CA LEU A 73 6.37 7.80 6.83
C LEU A 73 7.00 8.08 8.22
N PRO A 74 6.31 7.83 9.36
CA PRO A 74 6.91 8.04 10.70
C PRO A 74 8.14 7.16 10.98
N TYR A 75 8.24 6.01 10.29
CA TYR A 75 9.35 5.07 10.43
C TYR A 75 10.46 5.32 9.41
N SER A 76 10.25 6.24 8.46
CA SER A 76 11.24 6.57 7.43
C SER A 76 12.28 7.56 7.96
N PRO A 77 13.49 7.60 7.37
CA PRO A 77 14.51 8.60 7.73
C PRO A 77 14.04 10.05 7.61
N LEU A 78 13.02 10.32 6.78
CA LEU A 78 12.44 11.65 6.57
C LEU A 78 11.41 12.05 7.63
N GLY A 79 10.79 11.08 8.30
CA GLY A 79 9.70 11.31 9.26
C GLY A 79 10.03 10.96 10.71
N GLN A 80 11.13 10.22 10.92
CA GLN A 80 11.53 9.77 12.24
C GLN A 80 11.75 10.96 13.19
N GLY A 81 10.97 11.00 14.28
CA GLY A 81 11.03 12.06 15.29
C GLY A 81 10.29 13.36 14.97
N SER A 82 9.80 13.55 13.74
CA SER A 82 9.11 14.77 13.32
C SER A 82 7.62 14.56 13.03
N ILE A 83 7.23 13.34 12.67
CA ILE A 83 5.85 13.01 12.28
C ILE A 83 5.23 12.12 13.35
N PRO A 84 4.11 12.52 13.96
CA PRO A 84 3.43 11.69 14.93
C PRO A 84 2.88 10.42 14.27
N ILE A 85 2.97 9.30 14.98
CA ILE A 85 2.35 8.06 14.54
C ILE A 85 0.84 8.22 14.72
N PRO A 86 0.02 8.05 13.66
CA PRO A 86 -1.43 8.18 13.78
C PRO A 86 -2.03 7.14 14.72
N ASP A 87 -3.04 7.53 15.50
CA ASP A 87 -3.71 6.62 16.46
C ASP A 87 -4.28 5.37 15.79
N ILE A 88 -4.79 5.48 14.55
CA ILE A 88 -5.30 4.33 13.79
C ILE A 88 -4.25 3.23 13.56
N ILE A 89 -2.96 3.54 13.73
CA ILE A 89 -1.86 2.59 13.61
C ILE A 89 -1.45 2.04 14.97
N ILE A 90 -1.51 2.88 16.00
CA ILE A 90 -1.16 2.51 17.38
C ILE A 90 -2.26 1.64 17.99
N THR A 91 -3.52 2.06 17.85
CA THR A 91 -4.69 1.41 18.46
C THR A 91 -5.50 0.62 17.45
N GLY A 92 -5.32 0.86 16.16
CA GLY A 92 -6.04 0.13 15.12
C GLY A 92 -5.39 -1.20 14.77
N SER A 93 -6.19 -2.06 14.13
CA SER A 93 -5.71 -3.35 13.65
C SER A 93 -4.82 -3.18 12.40
N PRO A 94 -3.72 -3.95 12.26
CA PRO A 94 -2.90 -4.00 11.05
C PRO A 94 -3.68 -4.32 9.77
N THR A 95 -4.90 -4.85 9.91
CA THR A 95 -5.82 -5.10 8.82
C THR A 95 -6.21 -3.82 8.07
N VAL A 96 -6.27 -2.66 8.74
CA VAL A 96 -6.65 -1.39 8.08
C VAL A 96 -5.64 -1.00 7.01
N THR A 97 -4.35 -0.97 7.36
CA THR A 97 -3.26 -0.70 6.41
C THR A 97 -3.18 -1.76 5.32
N THR A 98 -3.45 -3.03 5.67
CA THR A 98 -3.47 -4.13 4.71
C THR A 98 -4.58 -3.95 3.67
N ILE A 99 -5.81 -3.67 4.11
CA ILE A 99 -6.96 -3.44 3.23
C ILE A 99 -6.72 -2.19 2.40
N ALA A 100 -6.25 -1.09 3.00
CA ALA A 100 -5.93 0.14 2.29
C ALA A 100 -4.90 -0.10 1.17
N GLY A 101 -3.84 -0.89 1.45
CA GLY A 101 -2.84 -1.29 0.47
C GLY A 101 -3.44 -2.07 -0.70
N ILE A 102 -4.26 -3.10 -0.43
CA ILE A 102 -4.92 -3.91 -1.46
C ILE A 102 -5.87 -3.04 -2.30
N VAL A 103 -6.71 -2.24 -1.65
CA VAL A 103 -7.68 -1.36 -2.33
C VAL A 103 -6.96 -0.32 -3.18
N PHE A 104 -5.91 0.32 -2.67
CA PHE A 104 -5.12 1.28 -3.43
C PHE A 104 -4.51 0.64 -4.68
N GLY A 105 -3.81 -0.50 -4.54
CA GLY A 105 -3.21 -1.19 -5.68
C GLY A 105 -4.26 -1.58 -6.72
N PHE A 106 -5.39 -2.12 -6.29
CA PHE A 106 -6.47 -2.51 -7.20
C PHE A 106 -7.07 -1.30 -7.92
N VAL A 107 -7.43 -0.24 -7.18
CA VAL A 107 -8.06 0.97 -7.71
C VAL A 107 -7.11 1.73 -8.62
N PHE A 108 -5.80 1.76 -8.33
CA PHE A 108 -4.82 2.39 -9.20
C PHE A 108 -4.88 1.80 -10.62
N LEU A 109 -4.86 0.47 -10.74
CA LEU A 109 -4.99 -0.18 -12.05
C LEU A 109 -6.41 -0.14 -12.61
N ASP A 110 -7.46 -0.17 -11.77
CA ASP A 110 -8.83 -0.07 -12.28
C ASP A 110 -9.23 1.35 -12.70
N SER A 111 -8.49 2.36 -12.24
CA SER A 111 -8.63 3.75 -12.69
C SER A 111 -7.98 3.95 -14.06
N LEU A 112 -7.07 3.07 -14.48
CA LEU A 112 -6.62 2.97 -15.87
C LEU A 112 -7.73 2.32 -16.71
N LYS A 113 -8.80 3.08 -16.96
CA LYS A 113 -9.88 2.68 -17.85
C LYS A 113 -10.26 3.84 -18.77
N LYS A 114 -9.98 3.63 -20.05
CA LYS A 114 -10.99 3.26 -21.03
C LYS A 114 -10.51 1.99 -21.72
#